data_AF-A0A0G1W3V3-F1
#
_entry.id   AF-A0A0G1W3V3-F1
#
_cell.length_a   1.000
_cell.length_b   1.000
_cell.length_c   1.000
_cell.angle_alpha   90.00
_cell.angle_beta   90.00
_cell.angle_gamma   90.00
#
_symmetry.space_group_name_H-M   'P 1'
#
loop_
_entity.id
_entity.type
_entity.pdbx_description
1 polymer ?
#
loop_
_entity_poly.entity_id
_entity_poly.type
_entity_poly.pdbx_seq_one_letter_code
_entity_poly.pdbx_strand_id
1 'polypeptide(L)'
;MQTTTEGRTYDLKERTAEFGKRIIEFARRIPTNQITSPLISQLVRSGTSVGANYCEADNASSRKDFKHKISICKKEAMETTH
;
A
#
# COMPACT_ATOMS: atom_id res chain seq x y z
N MET A 1 -10.34 13.04 7.04
CA MET A 1 -10.22 13.93 8.22
C MET A 1 -8.77 13.88 8.71
N GLN A 2 -8.01 14.98 8.58
CA GLN A 2 -6.64 15.05 9.12
C GLN A 2 -6.74 15.31 10.63
N THR A 3 -6.29 14.37 11.46
CA THR A 3 -6.19 14.55 12.91
C THR A 3 -4.79 15.06 13.24
N THR A 4 -4.66 16.36 13.42
CA THR A 4 -3.42 17.01 13.84
C THR A 4 -3.28 16.87 15.36
N THR A 5 -2.46 15.91 15.79
CA THR A 5 -1.97 15.84 17.16
C THR A 5 -0.51 16.29 17.12
N GLU A 6 -0.23 17.49 17.64
CA GLU A 6 1.09 18.11 17.80
C GLU A 6 2.09 17.93 16.65
N GLY A 7 2.03 18.83 15.65
CA GLY A 7 3.12 19.05 14.68
C GLY A 7 3.41 17.95 13.65
N ARG A 8 2.78 16.77 13.75
CA ARG A 8 2.93 15.66 12.78
C ARG A 8 1.65 15.43 12.00
N THR A 9 1.65 15.88 10.74
CA THR A 9 0.64 15.49 9.76
C THR A 9 0.91 14.04 9.35
N TYR A 10 0.14 13.09 9.87
CA TYR A 10 0.22 11.69 9.44
C TYR A 10 -0.56 11.50 8.14
N ASP A 11 0.06 11.88 7.02
CA ASP A 11 -0.51 11.66 5.70
C ASP A 11 -0.24 10.23 5.22
N LEU A 12 -1.09 9.30 5.64
CA LEU A 12 -1.04 7.92 5.17
C LEU A 12 -1.44 7.78 3.69
N LYS A 13 -2.18 8.74 3.13
CA LYS A 13 -2.57 8.70 1.72
C LYS A 13 -1.34 8.88 0.84
N GLU A 14 -0.61 9.95 1.09
CA GLU A 14 0.61 10.25 0.34
C GLU A 14 1.69 9.18 0.57
N ARG A 15 1.85 8.72 1.81
CA ARG A 15 2.84 7.70 2.14
C ARG A 15 2.58 6.36 1.44
N THR A 16 1.32 5.94 1.34
CA THR A 16 0.97 4.69 0.66
C THR A 16 1.03 4.82 -0.86
N ALA A 17 0.73 6.00 -1.42
CA ALA A 17 0.93 6.31 -2.84
C ALA A 17 2.43 6.27 -3.22
N GLU A 18 3.28 6.97 -2.47
CA GLU A 18 4.72 6.98 -2.71
C GLU A 18 5.35 5.59 -2.50
N PHE A 19 4.84 4.80 -1.54
CA PHE A 19 5.25 3.41 -1.39
C PHE A 19 4.98 2.58 -2.65
N GLY A 20 3.75 2.63 -3.18
CA GLY A 20 3.39 1.92 -4.41
C GLY A 20 4.25 2.34 -5.61
N LYS A 21 4.52 3.65 -5.75
CA LYS A 21 5.43 4.18 -6.78
C LYS A 21 6.85 3.62 -6.63
N ARG A 22 7.40 3.58 -5.42
CA ARG A 22 8.74 3.04 -5.16
C ARG A 22 8.82 1.54 -5.46
N ILE A 23 7.76 0.77 -5.18
CA ILE A 23 7.67 -0.64 -5.56
C ILE A 23 7.72 -0.81 -7.08
N ILE A 24 6.95 -0.01 -7.83
CA ILE A 24 6.97 -0.05 -9.29
C ILE A 24 8.37 0.30 -9.83
N GLU A 25 8.99 1.37 -9.33
CA GLU A 25 10.32 1.80 -9.76
C GLU A 25 11.40 0.77 -9.41
N PHE A 26 11.27 0.07 -8.28
CA PHE A 26 12.14 -1.05 -7.94
C PHE A 26 11.94 -2.23 -8.90
N ALA A 27 10.69 -2.64 -9.13
CA ALA A 27 10.34 -3.74 -10.01
C ALA A 27 10.87 -3.54 -11.45
N ARG A 28 10.81 -2.30 -11.96
CA ARG A 28 11.34 -1.94 -13.30
C ARG A 28 12.84 -2.19 -13.47
N ARG A 29 13.61 -2.29 -12.38
CA ARG A 29 15.07 -2.50 -12.41
C ARG A 29 15.44 -3.99 -12.34
N ILE A 30 14.49 -4.88 -12.08
CA ILE A 30 14.74 -6.30 -11.95
C ILE A 30 14.80 -6.93 -13.35
N PRO A 31 15.87 -7.67 -13.72
CA PRO A 31 15.89 -8.42 -14.97
C PRO A 31 14.75 -9.44 -15.05
N THR A 32 13.95 -9.35 -16.10
CA THR A 32 12.77 -10.22 -16.29
C THR A 32 13.16 -11.56 -16.91
N ASN A 33 12.78 -12.65 -16.26
CA ASN A 33 12.86 -14.01 -16.77
C ASN A 33 11.71 -14.85 -16.19
N GLN A 34 11.66 -16.14 -16.52
CA GLN A 34 10.58 -17.05 -16.07
C GLN A 34 10.46 -17.18 -14.54
N ILE A 35 11.54 -16.93 -13.79
CA ILE A 35 11.57 -16.98 -12.32
C ILE A 35 11.21 -15.62 -11.72
N THR A 36 11.74 -14.52 -12.26
CA THR A 36 11.52 -13.19 -11.69
C THR A 36 10.16 -12.59 -12.07
N SER A 37 9.60 -12.95 -13.24
CA SER A 37 8.30 -12.46 -13.70
C SER A 37 7.15 -12.68 -12.69
N PRO A 38 6.92 -13.91 -12.16
CA PRO A 38 5.86 -14.11 -11.16
C PRO A 38 6.13 -13.34 -9.85
N LEU A 39 7.39 -13.24 -9.43
CA LEU A 39 7.77 -12.50 -8.22
C LEU A 39 7.54 -10.99 -8.36
N ILE A 40 7.94 -10.42 -9.49
CA ILE A 40 7.67 -9.02 -9.84
C ILE A 40 6.16 -8.76 -9.82
N SER A 41 5.38 -9.68 -10.40
CA SER A 41 3.92 -9.56 -10.43
C SER A 41 3.30 -9.61 -9.03
N GLN A 42 3.76 -10.51 -8.16
CA GLN A 42 3.32 -10.58 -6.75
C GLN A 42 3.69 -9.31 -5.99
N LEU A 43 4.94 -8.86 -6.10
CA LEU A 43 5.46 -7.68 -5.43
C LEU A 43 4.71 -6.41 -5.84
N VAL A 44 4.47 -6.21 -7.14
CA VAL A 44 3.76 -5.02 -7.63
C VAL A 44 2.31 -5.04 -7.18
N ARG A 45 1.63 -6.19 -7.22
CA ARG A 45 0.24 -6.30 -6.75
C ARG A 45 0.12 -6.01 -5.26
N SER A 46 0.89 -6.68 -4.41
CA SER A 46 0.80 -6.48 -2.94
C SER A 46 1.29 -5.08 -2.53
N GLY A 47 2.32 -4.55 -3.19
CA GLY A 47 2.85 -3.23 -2.87
C GLY A 47 1.89 -2.09 -3.21
N THR A 48 1.21 -2.19 -4.36
CA THR A 48 0.26 -1.16 -4.82
C THR A 48 -1.13 -1.29 -4.18
N SER A 49 -1.53 -2.49 -3.76
CA SER A 49 -2.81 -2.73 -3.08
C SER A 49 -2.88 -2.02 -1.71
N VAL A 50 -1.75 -1.75 -1.05
CA VAL A 50 -1.72 -0.97 0.20
C VAL A 50 -2.34 0.42 0.00
N GLY A 51 -1.95 1.13 -1.05
CA GLY A 51 -2.48 2.46 -1.37
C GLY A 51 -3.93 2.42 -1.82
N ALA A 52 -4.31 1.42 -2.63
CA ALA A 52 -5.69 1.23 -3.06
C ALA A 52 -6.64 0.99 -1.87
N ASN A 53 -6.31 0.06 -0.98
CA ASN A 53 -7.11 -0.22 0.21
C ASN A 53 -7.16 0.97 1.17
N TYR A 54 -6.08 1.76 1.26
CA TYR A 54 -6.10 2.97 2.08
C TYR A 54 -7.03 4.04 1.49
N CYS A 55 -7.05 4.20 0.16
CA CYS A 55 -7.98 5.10 -0.52
C CYS A 55 -9.44 4.69 -0.26
N GLU A 56 -9.74 3.39 -0.27
CA GLU A 56 -11.06 2.88 0.11
C GLU A 56 -11.37 3.11 1.59
N ALA A 57 -10.36 3.04 2.47
CA ALA A 57 -10.51 3.31 3.89
C ALA A 57 -10.85 4.79 4.13
N ASP A 58 -10.18 5.71 3.43
CA ASP A 58 -10.46 7.15 3.52
C ASP A 58 -11.91 7.51 3.12
N ASN A 59 -12.52 6.69 2.25
CA ASN A 59 -13.92 6.78 1.84
C ASN A 59 -14.87 5.84 2.62
N ALA A 60 -14.44 5.28 3.76
CA ALA A 60 -15.24 4.32 4.51
C ALA A 60 -16.54 4.94 5.08
N SER A 61 -17.64 4.19 4.99
CA SER A 61 -18.96 4.63 5.45
C SER A 61 -19.15 4.53 6.97
N SER A 62 -18.24 3.85 7.67
CA SER A 62 -18.28 3.70 9.13
C SER A 62 -16.88 3.47 9.72
N ARG A 63 -16.73 3.67 11.03
CA ARG A 63 -15.49 3.34 11.75
C ARG A 63 -15.13 1.85 11.68
N LYS A 64 -16.13 0.97 11.61
CA LYS A 64 -15.91 -0.48 11.49
C LYS A 64 -15.35 -0.82 10.10
N ASP A 65 -15.93 -0.25 9.05
CA ASP A 65 -15.47 -0.39 7.67
C ASP A 65 -14.04 0.16 7.51
N PHE A 66 -13.77 1.34 8.07
CA PHE A 66 -12.43 1.92 8.10
C PHE A 66 -11.40 0.96 8.70
N LYS A 67 -11.67 0.43 9.91
CA LYS A 67 -10.75 -0.50 10.58
C LYS A 67 -10.54 -1.78 9.78
N HIS A 68 -11.59 -2.31 9.14
CA HIS A 68 -11.50 -3.49 8.30
C HIS A 68 -10.55 -3.25 7.12
N LYS A 69 -10.72 -2.15 6.39
CA LYS A 69 -9.87 -1.78 5.24
C LYS A 69 -8.43 -1.49 5.64
N ILE A 70 -8.20 -0.85 6.80
CA ILE A 70 -6.85 -0.69 7.36
C ILE A 70 -6.20 -2.05 7.70
N SER A 71 -6.97 -3.03 8.17
CA SER A 71 -6.45 -4.38 8.39
C SER A 71 -6.02 -5.06 7.08
N ILE A 72 -6.71 -4.79 5.98
CA ILE A 72 -6.31 -5.27 4.65
C ILE A 72 -5.00 -4.58 4.23
N CYS A 73 -4.89 -3.26 4.37
CA CYS A 73 -3.64 -2.53 4.11
C CYS A 73 -2.44 -3.14 4.84
N LYS A 74 -2.62 -3.50 6.13
CA LYS A 74 -1.58 -4.16 6.93
C LYS A 74 -1.22 -5.54 6.37
N LYS A 75 -2.20 -6.34 5.97
CA LYS A 75 -1.97 -7.67 5.37
C LYS A 75 -1.13 -7.56 4.10
N GLU A 76 -1.52 -6.67 3.19
CA GLU A 76 -0.82 -6.44 1.93
C GLU A 76 0.62 -5.97 2.14
N ALA A 77 0.85 -5.05 3.09
CA ALA A 77 2.19 -4.60 3.43
C ALA A 77 3.09 -5.71 4.00
N MET A 78 2.53 -6.65 4.77
CA MET A 78 3.27 -7.83 5.24
C MET A 78 3.61 -8.76 4.06
N GLU A 79 2.68 -8.94 3.11
CA GLU A 79 2.92 -9.75 1.91
C GLU A 79 3.97 -9.13 0.99
N THR A 80 4.04 -7.79 0.88
CA THR A 80 5.12 -7.12 0.13
C THR A 80 6.50 -7.34 0.73
N THR A 81 6.58 -7.65 2.03
CA THR A 81 7.85 -7.86 2.74
C THR A 81 8.33 -9.31 2.69
N HIS A 82 7.43 -10.27 2.43
CA HIS A 82 7.71 -11.71 2.46
C HIS A 82 8.30 -12.19 1.12
#